data_AF-A0A075MPF0-F1
#
_entry.id   AF-A0A075MPF0-F1
#
_cell.length_a   1.000
_cell.length_b   1.000
_cell.length_c   1.000
_cell.angle_alpha   90.00
_cell.angle_beta   90.00
_cell.angle_gamma   90.00
#
_symmetry.space_group_name_H-M   'P 1'
#
loop_
_entity.id
_entity.type
_entity.pdbx_description
1 polymer ?
#
loop_
_entity_poly.entity_id
_entity_poly.type
_entity_poly.pdbx_seq_one_letter_code
_entity_poly.pdbx_strand_id
1 'polypeptide(L)'
;MVVTTTAAEERPPAFVSRSSTAAREKPFARANFLVCNSCLWCASGLGPATRIDRCPGCGAEGMVEALPILSNETYRVKKKAGDRGVELDFTTTTTTTLT
;
A
#
# COMPACT_ATOMS: atom_id res chain seq x y z
N MET A 1 42.35 7.07 56.53
CA MET A 1 43.15 7.31 55.31
C MET A 1 43.50 5.96 54.71
N VAL A 2 42.73 5.49 53.74
CA VAL A 2 43.22 4.67 52.61
C VAL A 2 42.25 4.99 51.46
N VAL A 3 42.77 5.67 50.45
CA VAL A 3 42.14 5.85 49.15
C VAL A 3 42.54 4.64 48.33
N THR A 4 41.58 3.95 47.73
CA THR A 4 41.86 2.94 46.70
C THR A 4 40.94 3.18 45.52
N THR A 5 41.51 3.85 44.52
CA THR A 5 41.03 4.01 43.15
C THR A 5 41.59 2.88 42.30
N THR A 6 40.76 2.19 41.53
CA THR A 6 41.15 1.36 40.37
C THR A 6 39.91 1.20 39.49
N ALA A 7 39.94 1.19 38.17
CA ALA A 7 40.81 1.68 37.10
C ALA A 7 39.89 1.53 35.86
N ALA A 8 39.89 2.52 34.97
CA ALA A 8 39.09 2.50 33.75
C ALA A 8 39.61 1.42 32.79
N GLU A 9 38.70 0.67 32.17
CA GLU A 9 39.00 -0.20 31.02
C GLU A 9 38.25 0.32 29.79
N GLU A 10 39.01 0.84 28.84
CA GLU A 10 38.53 1.33 27.56
C GLU A 10 38.15 0.16 26.66
N ARG A 11 36.90 0.11 26.21
CA ARG A 11 36.45 -0.87 25.20
C ARG A 11 36.92 -0.43 23.81
N PRO A 12 37.65 -1.27 23.05
CA PRO A 12 37.98 -0.98 21.65
C PRO A 12 36.74 -0.98 20.75
N PRO A 13 36.73 -0.19 19.65
CA PRO A 13 35.57 -0.05 18.79
C PRO A 13 35.29 -1.34 18.02
N ALA A 14 33.99 -1.64 17.93
CA ALA A 14 33.44 -2.78 17.22
C ALA A 14 33.91 -2.80 15.75
N PHE A 15 34.64 -3.85 15.39
CA PHE A 15 34.70 -4.30 14.02
C PHE A 15 34.10 -5.69 13.94
N VAL A 16 33.50 -5.96 12.78
CA VAL A 16 33.18 -7.26 12.19
C VAL A 16 31.69 -7.44 11.87
N SER A 17 31.51 -7.47 10.54
CA SER A 17 30.55 -8.20 9.72
C SER A 17 29.13 -7.65 9.57
N ARG A 18 28.97 -6.99 8.41
CA ARG A 18 27.73 -6.97 7.62
C ARG A 18 27.18 -8.38 7.50
N SER A 19 26.01 -8.61 8.06
CA SER A 19 25.10 -9.65 7.60
C SER A 19 23.85 -8.94 7.10
N SER A 20 23.61 -9.12 5.79
CA SER A 20 22.47 -8.64 5.02
C SER A 20 21.16 -8.80 5.78
N THR A 21 20.54 -7.71 6.19
CA THR A 21 19.13 -7.74 6.55
C THR A 21 18.33 -7.92 5.28
N ALA A 22 17.68 -9.07 5.16
CA ALA A 22 16.67 -9.35 4.16
C ALA A 22 15.76 -8.12 3.99
N ALA A 23 15.51 -7.74 2.73
CA ALA A 23 14.61 -6.65 2.40
C ALA A 23 13.34 -6.81 3.23
N ARG A 24 13.05 -5.82 4.07
CA ARG A 24 11.84 -5.81 4.90
C ARG A 24 10.68 -5.65 3.93
N GLU A 25 10.12 -6.76 3.45
CA GLU A 25 8.91 -6.75 2.64
C GLU A 25 7.84 -6.05 3.45
N LYS A 26 7.51 -4.82 3.04
CA LYS A 26 6.42 -4.08 3.64
C LYS A 26 5.15 -4.88 3.36
N PRO A 27 4.38 -5.30 4.37
CA PRO A 27 3.12 -5.97 4.12
C PRO A 27 2.29 -5.09 3.18
N PHE A 28 1.88 -5.66 2.05
CA PHE A 28 1.08 -4.98 1.04
C PHE A 28 -0.12 -4.32 1.73
N ALA A 29 -0.21 -2.99 1.63
CA ALA A 29 -1.29 -2.25 2.26
C ALA A 29 -2.60 -2.65 1.59
N ARG A 30 -3.64 -2.94 2.37
CA ARG A 30 -4.98 -3.19 1.81
C ARG A 30 -5.46 -1.92 1.11
N ALA A 31 -5.83 -2.03 -0.16
CA ALA A 31 -6.36 -0.95 -0.97
C ALA A 31 -7.81 -1.27 -1.38
N ASN A 32 -8.58 -0.23 -1.69
CA ASN A 32 -9.94 -0.39 -2.19
C ASN A 32 -10.13 0.44 -3.45
N PHE A 33 -10.85 -0.13 -4.41
CA PHE A 33 -11.40 0.60 -5.53
C PHE A 33 -12.80 1.09 -5.16
N LEU A 34 -12.98 2.41 -5.19
CA LEU A 34 -14.23 3.08 -4.85
C LEU A 34 -14.98 3.40 -6.12
N VAL A 35 -16.28 3.10 -6.19
CA VAL A 35 -17.14 3.40 -7.35
C VAL A 35 -18.51 3.88 -6.90
N CYS A 36 -19.02 4.95 -7.52
CA CYS A 36 -20.36 5.44 -7.28
C CYS A 36 -21.37 4.81 -8.22
N ASN A 37 -22.39 4.16 -7.67
CA ASN A 37 -23.47 3.50 -8.42
C ASN A 37 -24.45 4.49 -9.09
N SER A 38 -24.36 5.80 -8.77
CA SER A 38 -25.20 6.84 -9.37
C SER A 38 -24.55 7.51 -10.58
N CYS A 39 -23.29 7.95 -10.46
CA CYS A 39 -22.63 8.75 -11.50
C CYS A 39 -21.34 8.12 -12.05
N LEU A 40 -21.01 6.91 -11.62
CA LEU A 40 -19.83 6.16 -12.05
C LEU A 40 -18.49 6.84 -11.74
N TRP A 41 -18.47 7.85 -10.87
CA TRP A 41 -17.22 8.38 -10.31
C TRP A 41 -16.47 7.27 -9.58
N CYS A 42 -15.17 7.15 -9.80
CA CYS A 42 -14.35 6.13 -9.16
C CYS A 42 -12.95 6.63 -8.76
N ALA A 43 -12.37 6.00 -7.74
CA ALA A 43 -11.01 6.30 -7.25
C ALA A 43 -10.38 5.08 -6.58
N SER A 44 -9.05 5.01 -6.56
CA SER A 44 -8.32 4.03 -5.74
C SER A 44 -7.89 4.67 -4.41
N GLY A 45 -8.31 4.10 -3.29
CA GLY A 45 -7.92 4.52 -1.95
C GLY A 45 -6.87 3.59 -1.34
N LEU A 46 -5.77 4.16 -0.82
CA LEU A 46 -4.79 3.42 -0.03
C LEU A 46 -5.21 3.44 1.45
N GLY A 47 -5.44 2.26 2.03
CA GLY A 47 -5.66 2.08 3.45
C GLY A 47 -7.06 1.59 3.84
N PRO A 48 -7.17 0.86 4.97
CA PRO A 48 -8.37 0.14 5.38
C PRO A 48 -9.55 1.03 5.84
N ALA A 49 -9.42 2.35 5.84
CA ALA A 49 -10.34 3.27 6.51
C ALA A 49 -10.92 4.38 5.60
N THR A 50 -10.66 4.37 4.29
CA THR A 50 -11.26 5.35 3.38
C THR A 50 -12.72 5.00 3.11
N ARG A 51 -13.62 5.44 4.01
CA ARG A 51 -15.06 5.48 3.78
C ARG A 51 -15.42 6.83 3.20
N ILE A 52 -15.95 6.83 1.98
CA ILE A 52 -16.50 8.01 1.32
C ILE A 52 -18.01 7.86 1.37
N ASP A 53 -18.65 8.47 2.36
CA ASP A 53 -20.11 8.36 2.53
C ASP A 53 -20.86 9.16 1.46
N ARG A 54 -20.24 10.22 0.94
CA ARG A 54 -20.82 11.11 -0.07
C ARG A 54 -19.95 11.17 -1.33
N CYS A 55 -20.54 10.86 -2.48
CA CYS A 55 -19.85 10.88 -3.76
C CYS A 55 -19.34 12.30 -4.11
N PRO A 56 -18.04 12.50 -4.39
CA PRO A 56 -17.51 13.79 -4.82
C PRO A 56 -18.00 14.24 -6.20
N GLY A 57 -18.43 13.29 -7.06
CA GLY A 57 -18.88 13.57 -8.42
C GLY A 57 -20.32 14.09 -8.49
N CYS A 58 -21.28 13.43 -7.83
CA CYS A 58 -22.70 13.80 -7.89
C CYS A 58 -23.31 14.22 -6.54
N GLY A 59 -22.56 14.14 -5.45
CA GLY A 59 -23.04 14.49 -4.11
C GLY A 59 -24.02 13.48 -3.51
N ALA A 60 -24.32 12.36 -4.17
CA ALA A 60 -25.18 11.31 -3.64
C ALA A 60 -24.53 10.63 -2.44
N GLU A 61 -25.33 10.39 -1.40
CA GLU A 61 -24.90 9.76 -0.15
C GLU A 61 -25.22 8.27 -0.16
N GLY A 62 -24.32 7.45 0.41
CA GLY A 62 -24.48 5.99 0.50
C GLY A 62 -24.37 5.24 -0.82
N MET A 63 -24.03 5.92 -1.92
CA MET A 63 -23.96 5.33 -3.26
C MET A 63 -22.54 4.92 -3.67
N VAL A 64 -21.53 5.12 -2.81
CA VAL A 64 -20.15 4.72 -3.08
C VAL A 64 -19.90 3.33 -2.51
N GLU A 65 -19.60 2.40 -3.39
CA GLU A 65 -19.20 1.03 -3.08
C GLU A 65 -17.67 0.91 -3.06
N ALA A 66 -17.16 0.00 -2.22
CA ALA A 66 -15.74 -0.29 -2.11
C ALA A 66 -15.47 -1.77 -2.48
N LEU A 67 -14.64 -1.97 -3.50
CA LEU A 67 -14.18 -3.28 -3.95
C LEU A 67 -12.73 -3.50 -3.51
N PRO A 68 -12.40 -4.63 -2.86
CA PRO A 68 -11.03 -4.87 -2.40
C PRO A 68 -10.08 -5.07 -3.59
N ILE A 69 -8.94 -4.37 -3.56
CA ILE A 69 -7.83 -4.52 -4.52
C ILE A 69 -6.49 -4.64 -3.80
N LEU A 70 -5.50 -5.23 -4.45
CA LEU A 70 -4.14 -5.31 -3.92
C LEU A 70 -3.38 -4.01 -4.18
N SER A 71 -2.49 -3.62 -3.26
CA SER A 71 -1.69 -2.39 -3.44
C SER A 71 -0.72 -2.44 -4.63
N ASN A 72 -0.43 -3.61 -5.18
CA ASN A 72 0.40 -3.81 -6.36
C ASN A 72 -0.40 -4.20 -7.62
N GLU A 73 -1.73 -4.14 -7.55
CA GLU A 73 -2.57 -4.28 -8.74
C GLU A 73 -2.47 -3.05 -9.61
N THR A 74 -2.35 -3.30 -10.91
CA THR A 74 -2.53 -2.29 -11.95
C THR A 74 -3.87 -2.52 -12.61
N TYR A 75 -4.45 -1.47 -13.19
CA TYR A 75 -5.71 -1.58 -13.93
C TYR A 75 -5.53 -1.22 -15.40
N ARG A 76 -6.27 -1.92 -16.26
CA ARG A 76 -6.39 -1.62 -17.69
C ARG A 76 -7.80 -1.13 -17.99
N VAL A 77 -7.89 0.02 -18.65
CA VAL A 77 -9.16 0.57 -19.13
C VAL A 77 -9.41 0.11 -20.56
N LYS A 78 -10.56 -0.50 -20.82
CA LYS A 78 -11.05 -0.84 -22.16
C LYS A 78 -12.35 -0.09 -22.42
N LYS A 79 -12.49 0.54 -23.59
CA LYS A 79 -13.77 1.11 -24.03
C LYS A 79 -14.62 0.00 -24.65
N LYS A 80 -15.89 -0.10 -24.26
CA LYS A 80 -16.84 -0.99 -24.94
C LYS A 80 -17.26 -0.37 -26.28
N ALA A 81 -17.54 -1.22 -27.27
CA ALA A 81 -17.93 -0.78 -28.60
C ALA A 81 -19.25 0.02 -28.57
N GLY A 82 -19.27 1.18 -29.25
CA GLY A 82 -20.44 2.04 -29.38
C GLY A 82 -20.79 2.82 -28.11
N ASP A 83 -19.80 3.38 -27.41
CA ASP A 83 -19.96 4.24 -26.23
C ASP A 83 -20.77 3.63 -25.07
N ARG A 84 -20.84 2.30 -25.00
CA ARG A 84 -21.54 1.55 -23.94
C ARG A 84 -20.78 1.51 -22.60
N GLY A 85 -19.89 2.47 -22.37
CA GLY A 85 -19.08 2.59 -21.17
C GLY A 85 -17.68 1.99 -21.26
N VAL A 86 -17.09 1.73 -20.09
CA VAL A 86 -15.72 1.24 -19.92
C VAL A 86 -15.70 -0.03 -19.09
N GLU A 87 -14.69 -0.85 -19.31
CA GLU A 87 -14.37 -2.06 -18.55
C GLU A 87 -13.00 -1.88 -17.92
N LEU A 88 -12.89 -2.24 -16.64
CA LEU A 88 -11.66 -2.13 -15.85
C LEU A 88 -11.21 -3.54 -15.47
N ASP A 89 -10.02 -3.93 -15.92
CA ASP A 89 -9.39 -5.19 -15.53
C ASP A 89 -8.27 -4.92 -14.54
N PHE A 90 -8.33 -5.56 -13.36
CA PHE A 90 -7.27 -5.49 -12.35
C PHE A 90 -6.35 -6.70 -12.48
N THR A 91 -5.04 -6.46 -12.56
CA THR A 91 -4.03 -7.51 -12.69
C THR A 91 -2.90 -7.32 -11.69
N THR A 92 -2.51 -8.40 -11.03
CA THR A 92 -1.34 -8.42 -10.15
C THR A 92 -0.07 -8.45 -10.97
N THR A 93 0.87 -7.57 -10.61
CA THR A 93 2.24 -7.69 -11.12
C THR A 93 2.97 -8.66 -10.20
N THR A 94 2.95 -9.96 -10.52
CA THR A 94 3.85 -10.92 -9.86
C THR A 94 5.27 -10.63 -10.32
N THR A 95 6.02 -9.87 -9.52
CA THR A 95 7.48 -9.84 -9.64
C THR A 95 8.01 -11.21 -9.21
N THR A 96 8.05 -12.15 -10.15
CA THR A 96 8.70 -13.45 -9.93
C THR A 96 10.19 -13.19 -9.86
N THR A 97 10.71 -13.03 -8.65
CA THR A 97 12.14 -13.09 -8.38
C THR A 97 12.56 -14.54 -8.59
N LEU A 98 13.09 -14.86 -9.79
CA LEU A 98 13.77 -16.12 -10.03
C LEU A 98 15.05 -16.13 -9.21
N THR A 99 15.06 -16.90 -8.11
CA THR A 99 16.26 -17.26 -7.33
C THR A 99 16.93 -18.49 -7.94
#